data_AF-A0A0Q9LGY7-F1
#
_entry.id   AF-A0A0Q9LGY7-F1
#
_cell.length_a   1.000
_cell.length_b   1.000
_cell.length_c   1.000
_cell.angle_alpha   90.00
_cell.angle_beta   90.00
_cell.angle_gamma   90.00
#
_symmetry.space_group_name_H-M   'P 1'
#
loop_
_entity.id
_entity.type
_entity.pdbx_description
1 polymer ?
#
loop_
_entity_poly.entity_id
_entity_poly.type
_entity_poly.pdbx_seq_one_letter_code
_entity_poly.pdbx_strand_id
1 'polypeptide(L)' 'MSASTSEHKYVHTPRSASPATSKKDPQAEHRVQVAAARLRVTLDERLGRETPAKTKALAKEPI' A
#
# COMPACT_ATOMS: atom_id res chain seq x y z
N MET A 1 50.67 15.24 14.16
CA MET A 1 49.31 15.81 14.29
C MET A 1 48.40 15.06 13.34
N SER A 2 47.40 14.36 13.88
CA SER A 2 46.56 13.37 13.18
C SER A 2 45.36 14.03 12.50
N ALA A 3 45.17 13.79 11.21
CA ALA A 3 43.89 14.04 10.54
C ALA A 3 43.20 12.69 10.31
N SER A 4 42.25 12.37 11.18
CA SER A 4 41.36 11.21 11.03
C SER A 4 40.30 11.57 10.00
N THR A 5 40.45 11.08 8.76
CA THR A 5 39.36 11.08 7.79
C THR A 5 38.36 10.01 8.21
N SER A 6 37.30 10.44 8.88
CA SER A 6 36.16 9.60 9.21
C SER A 6 35.44 9.25 7.91
N GLU A 7 35.74 8.07 7.39
CA GLU A 7 34.97 7.39 6.34
C GLU A 7 33.53 7.23 6.83
N HIS A 8 32.67 8.19 6.47
CA HIS A 8 31.22 8.09 6.66
C HIS A 8 30.70 6.98 5.75
N LYS A 9 30.77 5.76 6.26
CA LYS A 9 30.13 4.55 5.77
C LYS A 9 28.62 4.79 5.73
N TYR A 10 28.12 5.42 4.68
CA TYR A 10 26.70 5.44 4.35
C TYR A 10 26.31 4.04 3.90
N VAL A 11 26.13 3.16 4.89
CA VAL A 11 25.45 1.89 4.71
C VAL A 11 23.99 2.24 4.45
N HIS A 12 23.61 2.23 3.17
CA HIS A 12 22.21 2.12 2.78
C HIS A 12 21.70 0.77 3.29
N THR A 13 21.29 0.72 4.55
CA THR A 13 20.38 -0.33 4.99
C THR A 13 19.07 -0.09 4.22
N PRO A 14 18.56 -1.05 3.44
CA PRO A 14 17.22 -0.92 2.89
C PRO A 14 16.31 -0.78 4.10
N ARG A 15 15.66 0.37 4.22
CA ARG A 15 14.76 0.72 5.31
C ARG A 15 13.81 -0.45 5.49
N SER A 16 14.05 -1.21 6.56
CA SER A 16 13.24 -2.33 6.96
C SER A 16 11.79 -1.89 6.87
N ALA A 17 10.97 -2.69 6.19
CA ALA A 17 9.52 -2.58 6.25
C ALA A 17 9.12 -2.78 7.72
N SER A 18 9.18 -1.71 8.51
CA SER A 18 8.54 -1.66 9.80
C SER A 18 7.06 -1.89 9.52
N PRO A 19 6.42 -2.94 10.07
CA PRO A 19 4.97 -2.93 10.13
C PRO A 19 4.66 -1.76 11.05
N ALA A 20 4.27 -0.63 10.47
CA ALA A 20 3.72 0.44 11.25
C ALA A 20 2.50 -0.15 11.95
N THR A 21 2.65 -0.49 13.22
CA THR A 21 1.56 -0.80 14.14
C THR A 21 0.82 0.49 14.45
N SER A 22 0.38 1.17 13.39
CA SER A 22 -0.69 2.15 13.46
C SER A 22 -1.90 1.33 13.84
N LYS A 23 -2.48 1.58 15.02
CA LYS A 23 -3.76 1.01 15.43
C LYS A 23 -4.69 1.19 14.23
N LYS A 24 -4.94 0.10 13.50
CA LYS A 24 -5.70 0.13 12.25
C LYS A 24 -7.10 0.53 12.67
N ASP A 25 -7.45 1.76 12.37
CA ASP A 25 -8.84 2.16 12.42
C ASP A 25 -9.57 1.23 11.43
N PRO A 26 -10.45 0.34 11.93
CA PRO A 26 -11.10 -0.66 11.08
C PRO A 26 -11.93 0.01 9.98
N GLN A 27 -12.39 1.24 10.21
CA GLN A 27 -13.06 2.03 9.20
C GLN A 27 -12.08 2.50 8.12
N ALA A 28 -10.88 2.96 8.50
CA ALA A 28 -9.85 3.34 7.53
C ALA A 28 -9.41 2.16 6.65
N GLU A 29 -9.27 0.97 7.22
CA GLU A 29 -8.95 -0.25 6.46
C GLU A 29 -10.08 -0.61 5.49
N HIS A 30 -11.35 -0.50 5.92
CA HIS A 30 -12.50 -0.72 5.06
C HIS A 30 -12.54 0.27 3.87
N ARG A 31 -12.31 1.57 4.12
CA ARG A 31 -12.23 2.58 3.04
C ARG A 31 -11.16 2.25 2.01
N VAL A 32 -9.99 1.78 2.45
CA VAL A 32 -8.89 1.36 1.56
C VAL A 32 -9.29 0.14 0.74
N GLN A 33 -9.99 -0.83 1.33
CA GLN A 33 -10.49 -2.00 0.62
C GLN A 33 -11.50 -1.63 -0.46
N VAL A 34 -12.44 -0.72 -0.17
CA VAL A 34 -13.41 -0.19 -1.15
C VAL A 34 -12.68 0.53 -2.28
N ALA A 35 -11.70 1.38 -1.97
CA ALA A 35 -10.91 2.08 -2.98
C ALA A 35 -10.11 1.13 -3.88
N ALA A 36 -9.46 0.13 -3.29
CA ALA A 36 -8.72 -0.90 -4.02
C ALA A 36 -9.64 -1.73 -4.91
N ALA A 37 -10.84 -2.07 -4.43
CA ALA A 37 -11.86 -2.77 -5.20
C ALA A 37 -12.32 -1.95 -6.41
N ARG A 38 -12.60 -0.65 -6.24
CA ARG A 38 -12.99 0.27 -7.33
C ARG A 38 -11.90 0.39 -8.40
N LEU A 39 -10.64 0.51 -7.97
CA LEU A 39 -9.50 0.56 -8.88
C LEU A 39 -9.42 -0.74 -9.70
N ARG A 40 -9.56 -1.89 -9.04
CA ARG A 40 -9.50 -3.18 -9.72
C ARG A 40 -10.64 -3.35 -10.75
N VAL A 41 -11.87 -2.98 -10.41
CA VAL A 41 -13.00 -2.99 -11.35
C VAL A 41 -12.66 -2.18 -12.60
N THR A 42 -12.18 -0.95 -12.41
CA THR A 42 -11.84 -0.04 -13.51
C THR A 42 -10.72 -0.63 -14.39
N LEU A 43 -9.69 -1.22 -13.79
CA LEU A 43 -8.58 -1.81 -14.54
C LEU A 43 -9.01 -3.08 -15.29
N ASP A 44 -9.80 -3.94 -14.65
CA ASP A 44 -10.31 -5.16 -15.27
C ASP A 44 -11.22 -4.82 -16.47
N GLU A 45 -12.11 -3.83 -16.36
CA GLU A 45 -12.92 -3.33 -17.48
C GLU A 45 -12.05 -2.82 -18.63
N ARG A 46 -11.01 -2.02 -18.33
CA ARG A 46 -10.08 -1.50 -19.34
C ARG A 46 -9.24 -2.58 -20.02
N LEU A 47 -8.95 -3.67 -19.30
CA LEU A 47 -8.19 -4.81 -19.81
C LEU A 47 -9.08 -5.88 -20.45
N GLY A 48 -10.42 -5.69 -20.46
CA GLY A 48 -11.38 -6.68 -20.95
C GLY A 48 -11.41 -7.97 -20.12
N ARG A 49 -11.04 -7.89 -18.83
CA ARG A 49 -11.03 -9.02 -17.89
C ARG A 49 -12.29 -9.00 -17.04
N GLU A 50 -12.83 -10.17 -16.71
CA GLU A 50 -13.95 -10.25 -15.79
C GLU A 50 -13.49 -9.93 -14.36
N THR A 51 -14.06 -8.87 -13.77
CA THR A 51 -13.85 -8.59 -12.35
C THR A 51 -14.66 -9.55 -11.48
N PRO A 52 -14.05 -10.14 -10.43
CA PRO A 52 -14.76 -11.01 -9.49
C PRO A 52 -15.97 -10.31 -8.85
N ALA A 53 -17.09 -11.03 -8.72
CA ALA A 53 -18.34 -10.49 -8.15
C ALA A 53 -18.16 -9.93 -6.72
N LYS A 54 -17.29 -10.56 -5.91
CA LYS A 54 -16.95 -10.08 -4.56
C LYS A 54 -16.32 -8.69 -4.57
N THR A 55 -15.43 -8.43 -5.54
CA THR A 55 -14.79 -7.12 -5.70
C THR A 55 -15.77 -6.07 -6.22
N LYS A 56 -16.69 -6.44 -7.13
CA LYS A 56 -17.76 -5.54 -7.58
C LYS A 56 -18.71 -5.15 -6.45
N ALA A 57 -18.98 -6.06 -5.51
CA ALA A 57 -19.79 -5.77 -4.32
C ALA A 57 -19.07 -4.79 -3.39
N LEU A 58 -17.80 -5.06 -3.04
CA LEU A 58 -16.98 -4.16 -2.22
C LEU A 58 -16.84 -2.76 -2.85
N ALA A 59 -16.69 -2.68 -4.17
CA ALA A 59 -16.55 -1.40 -4.87
C ALA A 59 -17.81 -0.51 -4.74
N LYS A 60 -18.99 -1.11 -4.52
CA LYS A 60 -20.27 -0.41 -4.36
C LYS A 60 -20.54 0.04 -2.93
N GLU A 61 -19.73 -0.38 -1.95
CA GLU A 61 -19.91 0.04 -0.57
C GLU A 61 -19.61 1.55 -0.41
N PRO A 62 -20.39 2.26 0.44
CA PRO A 62 -20.14 3.66 0.77
C PRO A 62 -18.89 3.80 1.65
N ILE A 63 -18.18 4.92 1.49
CA ILE A 63 -16.89 5.24 2.14
C ILE A 63 -17.12 6.24 3.28
#